data_AF-A0A8I6XLC6-F1
#
_entry.id   AF-A0A8I6XLC6-F1
#
_cell.length_a   1.000
_cell.length_b   1.000
_cell.length_c   1.000
_cell.angle_alpha   90.00
_cell.angle_beta   90.00
_cell.angle_gamma   90.00
#
_symmetry.space_group_name_H-M   'P 1'
#
loop_
_entity.id
_entity.type
_entity.pdbx_description
1 polymer ?
#
loop_
_entity_poly.entity_id
_entity_poly.type
_entity_poly.pdbx_seq_one_letter_code
_entity_poly.pdbx_strand_id
1 'polypeptide(L)'
;MSYMRGDLLTKTRKLVKGLAKPAPAWFKAMEQISGFAPPPARVFAWRVLELKEQGVEEDDAMAVADMEYGAEKKAKKLAYKELKQIARREGKQPPPNPYPSAIKEIQAEEKKYVRDRFHNPKVLEIVNKMKEDRQMFLQDRAAASGEGQ
;
A
#
# COMPACT_ATOMS: atom_id res chain seq x y z
N MET A 1 4.59 -18.46 -25.94
CA MET A 1 3.12 -18.22 -25.87
C MET A 1 2.70 -17.50 -27.15
N SER A 2 1.80 -18.05 -27.97
CA SER A 2 1.54 -17.51 -29.31
C SER A 2 0.71 -16.23 -29.28
N TYR A 3 1.27 -15.17 -29.87
CA TYR A 3 0.75 -13.80 -29.86
C TYR A 3 -0.39 -13.51 -30.85
N MET A 4 -0.86 -14.49 -31.64
CA MET A 4 -1.65 -14.17 -32.84
C MET A 4 -3.16 -14.38 -32.78
N ARG A 5 -3.72 -14.94 -31.71
CA ARG A 5 -5.17 -14.94 -31.49
C ARG A 5 -5.37 -14.90 -29.99
N GLY A 6 -5.79 -13.76 -29.45
CA GLY A 6 -5.93 -13.51 -28.01
C GLY A 6 -6.36 -14.76 -27.23
N ASP A 7 -5.72 -14.97 -26.07
CA ASP A 7 -5.98 -16.12 -25.20
C ASP A 7 -7.48 -16.30 -24.91
N LEU A 8 -7.87 -17.51 -24.53
CA LEU A 8 -9.28 -17.84 -24.27
C LEU A 8 -9.91 -16.84 -23.28
N LEU A 9 -9.14 -16.41 -22.28
CA LEU A 9 -9.56 -15.46 -21.26
C LEU A 9 -9.81 -14.05 -21.79
N THR A 10 -8.95 -13.50 -22.64
CA THR A 10 -9.16 -12.16 -23.23
C THR A 10 -10.35 -12.14 -24.18
N LYS A 11 -10.56 -13.22 -24.95
CA LYS A 11 -11.73 -13.36 -25.83
C LYS A 11 -13.03 -13.45 -25.02
N THR A 12 -13.09 -14.30 -24.01
CA THR A 12 -14.28 -14.40 -23.15
C THR A 12 -14.53 -13.10 -22.40
N ARG A 13 -13.48 -12.43 -21.88
CA ARG A 13 -13.59 -11.13 -21.22
C ARG A 13 -14.23 -10.08 -22.12
N LYS A 14 -13.82 -9.97 -23.38
CA LYS A 14 -14.42 -9.04 -24.35
C LYS A 14 -15.91 -9.35 -24.60
N LEU A 15 -16.25 -10.63 -24.79
CA LEU A 15 -17.64 -11.05 -25.06
C LEU A 15 -18.56 -10.86 -23.85
N VAL A 16 -18.08 -11.16 -22.65
CA VAL A 16 -18.84 -10.99 -21.40
C VAL A 16 -19.02 -9.51 -21.07
N LYS A 17 -17.96 -8.69 -21.17
CA LYS A 17 -18.06 -7.23 -20.96
C LYS A 17 -18.92 -6.54 -22.01
N GLY A 18 -18.87 -7.02 -23.25
CA GLY A 18 -19.73 -6.55 -24.35
C GLY A 18 -21.16 -7.09 -24.30
N LEU A 19 -21.55 -7.81 -23.22
CA LEU A 19 -22.88 -8.41 -23.01
C LEU A 19 -23.32 -9.37 -24.14
N ALA A 20 -22.40 -9.81 -24.99
CA ALA A 20 -22.67 -10.70 -26.11
C ALA A 20 -22.87 -12.16 -25.66
N LYS A 21 -22.29 -12.54 -24.50
CA LYS A 21 -22.45 -13.86 -23.88
C LYS A 21 -22.53 -13.73 -22.36
N PRO A 22 -23.30 -14.58 -21.66
CA PRO A 22 -23.29 -14.63 -20.20
C PRO A 22 -21.93 -15.12 -19.68
N ALA A 23 -21.57 -14.72 -18.47
CA ALA A 23 -20.30 -15.11 -17.85
C ALA A 23 -20.29 -16.63 -17.55
N PRO A 24 -19.34 -17.41 -18.12
CA PRO A 24 -19.25 -18.83 -17.81
C PRO A 24 -18.73 -19.06 -16.39
N ALA A 25 -19.11 -20.19 -15.77
CA ALA A 25 -18.79 -20.48 -14.36
C ALA A 25 -17.27 -20.46 -14.06
N TRP A 26 -16.44 -20.90 -15.00
CA TRP A 26 -14.98 -20.90 -14.87
C TRP A 26 -14.35 -19.51 -15.04
N PHE A 27 -15.07 -18.53 -15.57
CA PHE A 27 -14.51 -17.22 -15.93
C PHE A 27 -13.95 -16.47 -14.73
N LYS A 28 -14.71 -16.44 -13.62
CA LYS A 28 -14.30 -15.75 -12.39
C LYS A 28 -13.05 -16.39 -11.78
N ALA A 29 -12.99 -17.73 -11.75
CA ALA A 29 -11.83 -18.47 -11.27
C ALA A 29 -10.59 -18.22 -12.16
N MET A 30 -10.78 -18.23 -13.48
CA MET A 30 -9.67 -18.00 -14.42
C MET A 30 -9.20 -16.54 -14.43
N GLU A 31 -10.08 -15.56 -14.26
CA GLU A 31 -9.71 -14.17 -14.03
C GLU A 31 -8.94 -13.99 -12.72
N GLN A 32 -9.27 -14.77 -11.68
CA GLN A 32 -8.56 -14.73 -10.41
C GLN A 32 -7.17 -15.38 -10.49
N ILE A 33 -7.03 -16.47 -11.25
CA ILE A 33 -5.74 -17.14 -11.52
C ILE A 33 -4.85 -16.26 -12.41
N SER A 34 -5.41 -15.64 -13.45
CA SER A 34 -4.70 -14.71 -14.34
C SER A 34 -4.51 -13.32 -13.73
N GLY A 35 -5.28 -12.96 -12.71
CA GLY A 35 -5.21 -11.72 -11.97
C GLY A 35 -4.06 -11.68 -10.97
N PHE A 36 -3.08 -12.57 -11.13
CA PHE A 36 -1.83 -12.52 -10.39
C PHE A 36 -1.18 -11.16 -10.67
N ALA A 37 -1.32 -10.24 -9.72
CA ALA A 37 -0.53 -9.03 -9.67
C ALA A 37 0.85 -9.44 -9.15
N PRO A 38 1.86 -9.62 -10.01
CA PRO A 38 3.16 -10.04 -9.56
C PRO A 38 3.69 -9.08 -8.50
N PRO A 39 4.34 -9.59 -7.44
CA PRO A 39 5.00 -8.73 -6.48
C PRO A 39 6.01 -7.84 -7.24
N PRO A 40 6.26 -6.59 -6.81
CA PRO A 40 7.13 -5.67 -7.53
C PRO A 40 8.51 -6.27 -7.88
N ALA A 41 9.07 -7.10 -6.99
CA ALA A 41 10.32 -7.81 -7.24
C ALA A 41 10.29 -8.74 -8.47
N ARG A 42 9.14 -9.37 -8.77
CA ARG A 42 8.98 -10.23 -9.95
C ARG A 42 8.90 -9.42 -11.24
N VAL A 43 8.20 -8.29 -11.22
CA VAL A 43 8.15 -7.36 -12.37
C VAL A 43 9.54 -6.84 -12.68
N PHE A 44 10.28 -6.44 -11.64
CA PHE A 44 11.66 -5.99 -11.77
C PHE A 44 12.56 -7.09 -12.36
N ALA A 45 12.53 -8.30 -11.81
CA ALA A 45 13.34 -9.41 -12.31
C ALA A 45 13.02 -9.76 -13.78
N TRP A 46 11.74 -9.76 -14.17
CA TRP A 46 11.35 -9.95 -15.56
C TRP A 46 11.91 -8.85 -16.46
N ARG A 47 11.87 -7.59 -16.03
CA ARG A 47 12.42 -6.48 -16.81
C ARG A 47 13.94 -6.59 -17.00
N VAL A 48 14.66 -6.99 -15.96
CA VAL A 48 16.11 -7.25 -16.04
C VAL A 48 16.41 -8.38 -17.01
N LEU A 49 15.64 -9.47 -16.98
CA LEU A 49 15.80 -10.58 -17.93
C LEU A 49 15.55 -10.14 -19.38
N GLU A 50 14.51 -9.34 -19.63
CA GLU A 50 14.26 -8.78 -20.96
C GLU A 50 15.43 -7.93 -21.49
N LEU A 51 16.05 -7.12 -20.62
CA LEU A 51 17.22 -6.31 -20.98
C LEU A 51 18.46 -7.17 -21.21
N LYS A 52 18.66 -8.22 -20.40
CA LYS A 52 19.74 -9.19 -20.60
C LYS A 52 19.57 -9.98 -21.90
N GLU A 53 18.33 -10.32 -22.29
CA GLU A 53 18.04 -10.93 -23.59
C GLU A 53 18.38 -10.00 -24.76
N GLN A 54 18.31 -8.69 -24.56
CA GLN A 54 18.73 -7.67 -25.54
C GLN A 54 20.26 -7.45 -25.56
N GLY A 55 21.01 -8.15 -24.70
CA GLY A 55 22.47 -8.07 -24.62
C GLY A 55 23.01 -6.97 -23.70
N VAL A 56 22.16 -6.40 -22.84
CA VAL A 56 22.59 -5.41 -21.83
C VAL A 56 23.31 -6.13 -20.69
N GLU A 57 24.39 -5.53 -20.18
CA GLU A 57 25.09 -6.00 -18.98
C GLU A 57 24.15 -6.02 -17.77
N GLU A 58 24.37 -6.93 -16.83
CA GLU A 58 23.44 -7.13 -15.70
C GLU A 58 23.31 -5.91 -14.80
N ASP A 59 24.42 -5.23 -14.48
CA ASP A 59 24.41 -4.04 -13.62
C ASP A 59 23.66 -2.88 -14.29
N ASP A 60 23.91 -2.66 -15.60
CA ASP A 60 23.19 -1.68 -16.40
C ASP A 60 21.70 -2.01 -16.53
N ALA A 61 21.37 -3.30 -16.73
CA ALA A 61 19.99 -3.77 -16.82
C ALA A 61 19.23 -3.54 -15.50
N MET A 62 19.86 -3.79 -14.35
CA MET A 62 19.29 -3.49 -13.04
C MET A 62 19.05 -1.99 -12.86
N ALA A 63 20.03 -1.16 -13.20
CA ALA A 63 19.92 0.30 -13.08
C ALA A 63 18.79 0.88 -13.97
N VAL A 64 18.67 0.40 -15.21
CA VAL A 64 17.59 0.79 -16.13
C VAL A 64 16.23 0.35 -15.58
N ALA A 65 16.10 -0.89 -15.11
CA ALA A 65 14.86 -1.39 -14.55
C ALA A 65 14.41 -0.59 -13.30
N ASP A 66 15.34 -0.19 -12.43
CA ASP A 66 15.04 0.64 -11.27
C ASP A 66 14.60 2.05 -11.66
N MET A 67 15.26 2.65 -12.66
CA MET A 67 14.90 3.95 -13.20
C MET A 67 13.48 3.93 -13.79
N GLU A 68 13.17 2.94 -14.61
CA GLU A 68 11.85 2.74 -15.24
C GLU A 68 10.76 2.55 -14.18
N TYR A 69 10.99 1.70 -13.19
CA TYR A 69 10.06 1.49 -12.09
C TYR A 69 9.80 2.79 -11.30
N GLY A 70 10.87 3.55 -11.03
CA GLY A 70 10.77 4.86 -10.39
C GLY A 70 9.95 5.86 -11.20
N ALA A 71 10.17 5.91 -12.51
CA ALA A 71 9.45 6.77 -13.44
C ALA A 71 7.95 6.39 -13.52
N GLU A 72 7.63 5.10 -13.67
CA GLU A 72 6.26 4.61 -13.66
C GLU A 72 5.53 4.96 -12.37
N LYS A 73 6.19 4.76 -11.22
CA LYS A 73 5.62 5.07 -9.90
C LYS A 73 5.33 6.57 -9.76
N LYS A 74 6.22 7.43 -10.27
CA LYS A 74 6.01 8.89 -10.31
C LYS A 74 4.82 9.25 -11.23
N ALA A 75 4.77 8.70 -12.44
CA ALA A 75 3.70 8.92 -13.40
C ALA A 75 2.33 8.49 -12.85
N LYS A 76 2.22 7.28 -12.30
CA LYS A 76 1.00 6.78 -11.67
C LYS A 76 0.53 7.64 -10.49
N LYS A 77 1.47 8.19 -9.69
CA LYS A 77 1.14 9.14 -8.61
C LYS A 77 0.62 10.48 -9.16
N LEU A 78 1.17 10.98 -10.26
CA LEU A 78 0.70 12.21 -10.92
C LEU A 78 -0.71 12.00 -11.49
N ALA A 79 -0.91 10.94 -12.26
CA ALA A 79 -2.22 10.56 -12.79
C ALA A 79 -3.27 10.42 -11.68
N TYR A 80 -2.91 9.80 -10.55
CA TYR A 80 -3.81 9.71 -9.40
C TYR A 80 -4.17 11.08 -8.80
N LYS A 81 -3.20 12.01 -8.72
CA LYS A 81 -3.47 13.37 -8.25
C LYS A 81 -4.46 14.09 -9.17
N GLU A 82 -4.31 13.93 -10.48
CA GLU A 82 -5.22 14.50 -11.48
C GLU A 82 -6.62 13.91 -11.38
N LEU A 83 -6.72 12.58 -11.34
CA LEU A 83 -8.00 11.88 -11.14
C LEU A 83 -8.70 12.31 -9.84
N LYS A 84 -7.92 12.51 -8.77
CA LYS A 84 -8.44 13.01 -7.50
C LYS A 84 -8.97 14.44 -7.62
N GLN A 85 -8.32 15.31 -8.39
CA GLN A 85 -8.80 16.67 -8.64
C GLN A 85 -10.10 16.66 -9.46
N ILE A 86 -10.17 15.82 -10.49
CA ILE A 86 -11.36 15.64 -11.32
C ILE A 86 -12.53 15.12 -10.47
N ALA A 87 -12.31 14.04 -9.69
CA ALA A 87 -13.34 13.47 -8.82
C ALA A 87 -13.89 14.50 -7.81
N ARG A 88 -13.02 15.35 -7.24
CA ARG A 88 -13.44 16.46 -6.38
C ARG A 88 -14.31 17.48 -7.10
N ARG A 89 -13.95 17.87 -8.32
CA ARG A 89 -14.75 18.81 -9.16
C ARG A 89 -16.09 18.21 -9.54
N GLU A 90 -16.14 16.91 -9.81
CA GLU A 90 -17.37 16.17 -10.14
C GLU A 90 -18.23 15.81 -8.91
N GLY A 91 -17.75 16.06 -7.69
CA GLY A 91 -18.42 15.64 -6.45
C GLY A 91 -18.45 14.12 -6.22
N LYS A 92 -17.62 13.35 -6.94
CA LYS A 92 -17.49 11.90 -6.79
C LYS A 92 -16.37 11.53 -5.82
N GLN A 93 -16.46 10.33 -5.25
CA GLN A 93 -15.35 9.79 -4.46
C GLN A 93 -14.14 9.52 -5.36
N PRO A 94 -12.92 9.91 -4.93
CA PRO A 94 -11.71 9.65 -5.71
C PRO A 94 -11.44 8.14 -5.78
N PRO A 95 -10.80 7.67 -6.86
CA PRO A 95 -10.41 6.27 -6.98
C PRO A 95 -9.47 5.84 -5.85
N PRO A 96 -9.28 4.54 -5.61
CA PRO A 96 -8.30 4.04 -4.65
C PRO A 96 -6.88 4.50 -5.02
N ASN A 97 -6.05 4.78 -4.02
CA ASN A 97 -4.66 5.17 -4.23
C ASN A 97 -3.86 4.00 -4.83
N PRO A 98 -3.20 4.15 -6.00
CA PRO A 98 -2.47 3.08 -6.66
C PRO A 98 -1.27 2.56 -5.86
N TYR A 99 -0.69 3.36 -4.95
CA TYR A 99 0.38 2.94 -4.06
C TYR A 99 0.06 3.41 -2.64
N PRO A 100 -0.66 2.59 -1.85
CA PRO A 100 -0.88 2.91 -0.44
C PRO A 100 0.47 2.91 0.28
N SER A 101 0.64 3.88 1.17
CA SER A 101 1.81 3.90 2.05
C SER A 101 1.50 3.02 3.26
N ALA A 102 2.38 2.08 3.59
CA ALA A 102 2.24 1.22 4.76
C ALA A 102 1.92 2.01 6.05
N ILE A 103 2.54 3.19 6.23
CA ILE A 103 2.25 4.09 7.37
C ILE A 103 0.76 4.49 7.42
N LYS A 104 0.13 4.78 6.28
CA LYS A 104 -1.29 5.17 6.24
C LYS A 104 -2.23 4.00 6.47
N GLU A 105 -1.82 2.78 6.11
CA GLU A 105 -2.58 1.57 6.41
C GLU A 105 -2.57 1.33 7.93
N ILE A 106 -1.39 1.35 8.55
CA ILE A 106 -1.23 1.26 10.00
C ILE A 106 -2.01 2.38 10.70
N GLN A 107 -1.90 3.62 10.24
CA GLN A 107 -2.65 4.73 10.82
C GLN A 107 -4.17 4.56 10.67
N ALA A 108 -4.66 4.02 9.56
CA ALA A 108 -6.09 3.77 9.36
C ALA A 108 -6.59 2.67 10.32
N GLU A 109 -5.79 1.62 10.53
CA GLU A 109 -6.06 0.57 11.51
C GLU A 109 -6.04 1.10 12.95
N GLU A 110 -5.06 1.95 13.29
CA GLU A 110 -4.91 2.52 14.62
C GLU A 110 -5.94 3.62 14.92
N LYS A 111 -6.44 4.33 13.90
CA LYS A 111 -7.37 5.46 14.06
C LYS A 111 -8.60 5.08 14.90
N LYS A 112 -9.07 3.84 14.80
CA LYS A 112 -10.19 3.33 15.60
C LYS A 112 -9.90 3.36 17.11
N TYR A 113 -8.65 3.17 17.50
CA TYR A 113 -8.20 3.18 18.90
C TYR A 113 -7.72 4.54 19.38
N VAL A 114 -7.47 5.50 18.49
CA VAL A 114 -6.97 6.84 18.87
C VAL A 114 -7.93 7.52 19.83
N ARG A 115 -9.24 7.45 19.57
CA ARG A 115 -10.26 8.04 20.45
C ARG A 115 -10.22 7.43 21.86
N ASP A 116 -10.09 6.11 21.93
CA ASP A 116 -10.10 5.38 23.21
C ASP A 116 -8.86 5.68 24.05
N ARG A 117 -7.69 5.95 23.43
CA ARG A 117 -6.48 6.35 24.17
C ARG A 117 -6.68 7.60 25.03
N PHE A 118 -7.52 8.53 24.58
CA PHE A 118 -7.76 9.80 25.28
C PHE A 118 -9.03 9.82 26.13
N HIS A 119 -10.02 8.98 25.81
CA HIS A 119 -11.35 9.06 26.41
C HIS A 119 -11.78 7.82 27.19
N ASN A 120 -11.00 6.74 27.16
CA ASN A 120 -11.30 5.56 27.95
C ASN A 120 -10.95 5.82 29.43
N PRO A 121 -11.91 5.69 30.37
CA PRO A 121 -11.66 5.98 31.79
C PRO A 121 -10.56 5.09 32.37
N LYS A 122 -10.48 3.81 31.95
CA LYS A 122 -9.43 2.88 32.43
C LYS A 122 -8.03 3.33 31.99
N VAL A 123 -7.91 3.87 30.78
CA VAL A 123 -6.63 4.37 30.27
C VAL A 123 -6.22 5.63 31.03
N LEU A 124 -7.17 6.52 31.31
CA LEU A 124 -6.92 7.72 32.10
C LEU A 124 -6.49 7.40 33.55
N GLU A 125 -7.13 6.42 34.18
CA GLU A 125 -6.74 5.93 35.50
C GLU A 125 -5.29 5.42 35.53
N ILE A 126 -4.89 4.62 34.53
CA ILE A 126 -3.52 4.13 34.40
C ILE A 126 -2.54 5.29 34.23
N VAL A 127 -2.86 6.26 33.37
CA VAL A 127 -2.01 7.43 33.13
C VAL A 127 -1.87 8.29 34.39
N ASN A 128 -2.92 8.44 35.19
CA ASN A 128 -2.88 9.18 36.45
C ASN A 128 -1.99 8.48 37.48
N LYS A 129 -2.13 7.15 37.65
CA LYS A 129 -1.23 6.36 38.51
C LYS A 129 0.23 6.52 38.09
N MET A 130 0.54 6.43 36.79
CA MET A 130 1.91 6.64 36.30
C MET A 130 2.45 8.05 36.59
N LYS A 131 1.60 9.07 36.63
CA LYS A 131 2.01 10.43 37.01
C LYS A 131 2.28 10.53 38.51
N GLU A 132 1.46 9.89 39.33
CA GLU A 132 1.62 9.81 40.79
C GLU A 132 2.93 9.08 41.14
N ASP A 133 3.16 7.89 40.56
CA ASP A 133 4.40 7.11 40.77
C ASP A 133 5.64 7.92 40.35
N ARG A 134 5.56 8.66 39.25
CA ARG A 134 6.65 9.53 38.80
C ARG A 134 6.90 10.70 39.75
N GLN A 135 5.86 11.28 40.32
CA GLN A 135 5.99 12.35 41.31
C GLN A 135 6.57 11.83 42.62
N MET A 136 6.13 10.67 43.09
CA MET A 136 6.69 9.99 44.27
C MET A 136 8.18 9.71 44.08
N PHE A 137 8.58 9.11 42.96
CA PHE A 137 9.99 8.86 42.65
C PHE A 137 10.85 10.13 42.65
N LEU A 138 10.30 11.25 42.14
CA LEU A 138 10.99 12.54 42.14
C LEU A 138 11.09 13.15 43.55
N GLN A 139 10.06 12.97 44.39
CA GLN A 139 10.08 13.41 45.79
C GLN A 139 11.07 12.58 46.63
N ASP A 140 11.08 11.27 46.47
CA ASP A 140 12.04 10.38 47.15
C ASP A 140 13.49 10.72 46.75
N ARG A 141 13.73 10.99 45.46
CA ARG A 141 15.04 11.43 44.97
C ARG A 141 15.44 12.80 45.52
N ALA A 142 14.49 13.73 45.66
CA ALA A 142 14.74 15.05 46.22
C ALA A 142 15.01 14.98 47.74
N ALA A 143 14.25 14.15 48.48
CA ALA A 143 14.47 13.88 49.90
C ALA A 143 15.85 13.25 50.15
N ALA A 144 16.24 12.25 49.35
CA ALA A 144 17.57 11.63 49.43
C ALA A 144 18.73 12.59 49.12
N SER A 145 18.48 13.68 48.38
CA SER A 145 19.48 14.73 48.14
C SER A 145 19.54 15.82 49.22
N GLY A 146 18.54 15.87 50.11
CA GLY A 146 18.45 16.85 51.20
C GLY A 146 18.97 16.35 52.56
N GLU A 147 19.10 15.04 52.75
CA GLU A 147 19.58 14.43 54.01
C GLU A 147 21.11 14.39 54.16
N GLY A 148 21.86 15.05 53.25
CA GLY A 148 23.32 15.06 53.21
C GLY A 148 23.98 16.42 53.48
N GLN A 149 23.46 17.22 54.43
CA GLN A 149 24.09 18.45 54.92
C GLN A 149 24.25 18.45 56.43
#